data_AF-A0A166BYH7-F1
#
_entry.id   AF-A0A166BYH7-F1
#
_cell.length_a   1.000
_cell.length_b   1.000
_cell.length_c   1.000
_cell.angle_alpha   90.00
_cell.angle_beta   90.00
_cell.angle_gamma   90.00
#
_symmetry.space_group_name_H-M   'P 1'
#
loop_
_entity.id
_entity.type
_entity.pdbx_description
1 polymer ?
#
loop_
_entity_poly.entity_id
_entity_poly.type
_entity_poly.pdbx_seq_one_letter_code
_entity_poly.pdbx_strand_id
1 'polypeptide(L)'
;MHNDNTCLAPGMTEHFESMIFTLKNIIESLRSRSRKGRFRRSLNIAEDQRSIAELRDDFDRCFSVFKSKLIFSHLKQCQDLTTRAECEEKVLLSELDRSRMEMKQAASKMKPSAKPRANCKPRTLPVKPLPPSPKVFFGRSHFVDQLLAKVCDCVPRHAAILGMGGIGKTSLALHVLHHPETVKFYGRNRFFLSCEPHQDLDMLSSAITAIFGTPCGDVIEEMNIPRLDSRGLLVLDNFETPWEHCDRQRLEDLLSALSGRPNLTLLITMRGSERPNSVAWSRPCLQPLPPLSPEAARQTFVSVSDTAIDDKDLDTLLALVDYIPLAVTLMANLAEYNSCADLLQRWEGEKTSMLTKGYDGRLASVDASIKVTLSSKRLTSSPQALEVLQILSFLPECVTSAHLRDMNIEYLHVPTAVSALLKVTLLHCEGSGRLRVLSPIRQYILRNHPLEVKQLIPLQQYFIKFTKQPELRRLTN
;
A
#
# COMPACT_ATOMS: atom_id res chain seq x y z
N MET A 1 4.44 -39.58 8.61
CA MET A 1 5.23 -39.89 7.39
C MET A 1 4.34 -39.75 6.17
N HIS A 2 4.17 -38.52 5.68
CA HIS A 2 3.83 -38.21 4.30
C HIS A 2 4.58 -36.91 4.01
N ASN A 3 5.60 -37.04 3.18
CA ASN A 3 6.66 -36.09 2.98
C ASN A 3 6.34 -35.31 1.70
N ASP A 4 5.37 -34.39 1.77
CA ASP A 4 5.06 -33.48 0.66
C ASP A 4 5.85 -32.20 0.86
N ASN A 5 7.14 -32.30 0.57
CA ASN A 5 7.99 -31.16 0.30
C ASN A 5 7.38 -30.35 -0.85
N THR A 6 6.81 -29.18 -0.56
CA THR A 6 6.68 -28.09 -1.53
C THR A 6 8.06 -27.48 -1.79
N CYS A 7 9.02 -28.32 -2.17
CA CYS A 7 10.14 -27.85 -2.98
C CYS A 7 9.53 -27.24 -4.25
N LEU A 8 10.10 -26.12 -4.70
CA LEU A 8 10.12 -25.78 -6.13
C LEU A 8 10.24 -27.10 -6.89
N ALA A 9 9.25 -27.43 -7.74
CA ALA A 9 9.19 -28.71 -8.44
C ALA A 9 10.61 -29.06 -8.93
N PRO A 10 11.15 -30.28 -8.71
CA PRO A 10 12.59 -30.58 -8.79
C PRO A 10 13.35 -30.08 -10.03
N GLY A 11 12.67 -29.74 -11.14
CA GLY A 11 13.28 -29.10 -12.31
C GLY A 11 13.28 -27.57 -12.34
N MET A 12 12.64 -26.84 -11.41
CA MET A 12 12.60 -25.36 -11.40
C MET A 12 13.91 -24.76 -10.90
N THR A 13 14.55 -25.38 -9.91
CA THR A 13 15.88 -25.02 -9.40
C THR A 13 16.95 -25.25 -10.46
N GLU A 14 16.94 -26.39 -11.16
CA GLU A 14 17.86 -26.67 -12.28
C GLU A 14 17.72 -25.65 -13.41
N HIS A 15 16.51 -25.16 -13.68
CA HIS A 15 16.29 -24.18 -14.76
C HIS A 15 16.64 -22.75 -14.33
N PHE A 16 16.45 -22.40 -13.06
CA PHE A 16 16.95 -21.14 -12.49
C PHE A 16 18.49 -21.13 -12.45
N GLU A 17 19.11 -22.24 -12.07
CA GLU A 17 20.55 -22.43 -12.11
C GLU A 17 21.08 -22.38 -13.54
N SER A 18 20.39 -23.00 -14.51
CA SER A 18 20.71 -22.91 -15.93
C SER A 18 20.59 -21.48 -16.48
N MET A 19 19.55 -20.72 -16.08
CA MET A 19 19.39 -19.32 -16.45
C MET A 19 20.48 -18.43 -15.84
N ILE A 20 20.81 -18.62 -14.56
CA ILE A 20 21.89 -17.91 -13.87
C ILE A 20 23.25 -18.27 -14.48
N PHE A 21 23.49 -19.54 -14.80
CA PHE A 21 24.71 -20.02 -15.46
C PHE A 21 24.87 -19.40 -16.86
N THR A 22 23.78 -19.35 -17.64
CA THR A 22 23.74 -18.72 -18.95
C THR A 22 24.03 -17.21 -18.85
N LEU A 23 23.40 -16.51 -17.90
CA LEU A 23 23.66 -15.09 -17.64
C LEU A 23 25.10 -14.82 -17.16
N LYS A 24 25.66 -15.70 -16.32
CA LYS A 24 27.08 -15.61 -15.89
C LYS A 24 28.03 -15.80 -17.07
N ASN A 25 27.80 -16.78 -17.93
CA ASN A 25 28.61 -17.03 -19.13
C ASN A 25 28.52 -15.87 -20.13
N ILE A 26 27.34 -15.23 -20.26
CA ILE A 26 27.16 -14.01 -21.05
C ILE A 26 28.00 -12.86 -20.47
N ILE A 27 27.94 -12.64 -19.15
CA ILE A 27 28.70 -11.57 -18.47
C ILE A 27 30.21 -11.80 -18.57
N GLU A 28 30.69 -13.03 -18.39
CA GLU A 28 32.11 -13.37 -18.53
C GLU A 28 32.62 -13.23 -19.97
N SER A 29 31.80 -13.64 -20.95
CA SER A 29 32.09 -13.44 -22.37
C SER A 29 32.18 -11.95 -22.73
N LEU A 30 31.27 -11.11 -22.21
CA LEU A 30 31.30 -9.66 -22.40
C LEU A 30 32.49 -8.98 -21.68
N ARG A 31 32.88 -9.47 -20.50
CA ARG A 31 34.05 -8.98 -19.75
C ARG A 31 35.38 -9.36 -20.42
N SER A 32 35.49 -10.57 -20.96
CA SER A 32 36.70 -11.00 -21.71
C SER A 32 36.90 -10.17 -22.99
N ARG A 33 35.80 -9.74 -23.63
CA ARG A 33 35.79 -8.85 -24.80
C ARG A 33 36.24 -7.42 -24.50
N SER A 34 35.84 -6.88 -23.34
CA SER A 34 36.29 -5.56 -22.84
C SER A 34 37.82 -5.48 -22.74
N ARG A 35 38.49 -6.60 -22.43
CA ARG A 35 39.95 -6.70 -22.25
C ARG A 35 40.77 -6.91 -23.54
N LYS A 36 40.17 -7.28 -24.68
CA LYS A 36 40.90 -7.49 -25.95
C LYS A 36 41.06 -6.18 -26.73
N GLY A 37 42.29 -5.90 -27.21
CA GLY A 37 42.64 -4.67 -27.96
C GLY A 37 41.97 -4.54 -29.34
N ARG A 38 41.81 -3.29 -29.82
CA ARG A 38 41.01 -2.91 -31.01
C ARG A 38 41.27 -3.74 -32.26
N PHE A 39 42.51 -4.15 -32.52
CA PHE A 39 42.88 -4.95 -33.71
C PHE A 39 42.42 -6.41 -33.68
N ARG A 40 42.30 -7.04 -32.50
CA ARG A 40 41.77 -8.41 -32.39
C ARG A 40 40.24 -8.47 -32.45
N ARG A 41 39.55 -7.36 -32.20
CA ARG A 41 38.09 -7.25 -32.34
C ARG A 41 37.64 -7.21 -33.81
N SER A 42 38.51 -6.84 -34.75
CA SER A 42 38.14 -6.74 -36.17
C SER A 42 38.36 -8.02 -36.97
N LEU A 43 39.23 -8.92 -36.51
CA LEU A 43 39.56 -10.17 -37.24
C LEU A 43 38.59 -11.33 -36.96
N ASN A 44 37.95 -11.35 -35.78
CA ASN A 44 37.05 -12.44 -35.36
C ASN A 44 35.57 -12.06 -35.39
N ILE A 45 35.17 -10.99 -36.10
CA ILE A 45 33.78 -10.47 -36.09
C ILE A 45 32.74 -11.55 -36.42
N ALA A 46 33.01 -12.41 -37.40
CA ALA A 46 32.07 -13.45 -37.83
C ALA A 46 31.91 -14.58 -36.78
N GLU A 47 32.99 -14.95 -36.11
CA GLU A 47 32.99 -15.96 -35.04
C GLU A 47 32.37 -15.37 -33.76
N ASP A 48 32.65 -14.11 -33.45
CA ASP A 48 32.10 -13.37 -32.33
C ASP A 48 30.59 -13.09 -32.48
N GLN A 49 30.10 -12.88 -33.71
CA GLN A 49 28.68 -12.74 -34.03
C GLN A 49 27.96 -14.09 -33.89
N ARG A 50 28.57 -15.19 -34.34
CA ARG A 50 27.99 -16.53 -34.20
C ARG A 50 27.85 -16.93 -32.72
N SER A 51 28.85 -16.67 -31.88
CA SER A 51 28.74 -16.94 -30.44
C SER A 51 27.75 -16.03 -29.70
N ILE A 52 27.50 -14.80 -30.16
CA ILE A 52 26.43 -13.94 -29.60
C ILE A 52 25.06 -14.48 -29.98
N ALA A 53 24.89 -14.91 -31.23
CA ALA A 53 23.63 -15.50 -31.70
C ALA A 53 23.30 -16.78 -30.94
N GLU A 54 24.29 -17.66 -30.71
CA GLU A 54 24.11 -18.88 -29.92
C GLU A 54 23.74 -18.60 -28.45
N LEU A 55 24.48 -17.72 -27.76
CA LEU A 55 24.19 -17.33 -26.37
C LEU A 55 22.80 -16.70 -26.21
N ARG A 56 22.33 -16.08 -27.26
CA ARG A 56 21.02 -15.47 -27.30
C ARG A 56 19.91 -16.47 -27.56
N ASP A 57 20.09 -17.36 -28.53
CA ASP A 57 19.11 -18.40 -28.82
C ASP A 57 18.91 -19.28 -27.57
N ASP A 58 19.97 -19.50 -26.80
CA ASP A 58 19.92 -20.19 -25.51
C ASP A 58 19.17 -19.38 -24.44
N PHE A 59 19.38 -18.05 -24.37
CA PHE A 59 18.64 -17.17 -23.48
C PHE A 59 17.14 -17.14 -23.81
N ASP A 60 16.79 -16.99 -25.10
CA ASP A 60 15.42 -16.92 -25.57
C ASP A 60 14.69 -18.27 -25.38
N ARG A 61 15.39 -19.40 -25.53
CA ARG A 61 14.86 -20.74 -25.24
C ARG A 61 14.60 -20.94 -23.74
N CYS A 62 15.54 -20.56 -22.88
CA CYS A 62 15.38 -20.63 -21.44
C CYS A 62 14.24 -19.72 -20.94
N PHE A 63 14.15 -18.50 -21.48
CA PHE A 63 13.10 -17.55 -21.14
C PHE A 63 11.71 -18.02 -21.58
N SER A 64 11.59 -18.67 -22.74
CA SER A 64 10.34 -19.23 -23.25
C SER A 64 9.85 -20.43 -22.41
N VAL A 65 10.76 -21.32 -21.99
CA VAL A 65 10.46 -22.45 -21.09
C VAL A 65 10.08 -21.95 -19.69
N PHE A 66 10.74 -20.91 -19.20
CA PHE A 66 10.39 -20.27 -17.93
C PHE A 66 8.99 -19.63 -18.00
N LYS A 67 8.69 -18.91 -19.08
CA LYS A 67 7.39 -18.25 -19.30
C LYS A 67 6.24 -19.24 -19.43
N SER A 68 6.41 -20.35 -20.15
CA SER A 68 5.37 -21.38 -20.29
C SER A 68 5.11 -22.12 -18.99
N LYS A 69 6.16 -22.45 -18.21
CA LYS A 69 6.01 -23.09 -16.91
C LYS A 69 5.49 -22.15 -15.82
N LEU A 70 5.78 -20.84 -15.87
CA LEU A 70 5.20 -19.83 -14.98
C LEU A 70 3.68 -19.73 -15.19
N ILE A 71 3.24 -19.69 -16.45
CA ILE A 71 1.82 -19.72 -16.82
C ILE A 71 1.17 -21.03 -16.33
N PHE A 72 1.85 -22.17 -16.49
CA PHE A 72 1.33 -23.47 -16.04
C PHE A 72 1.26 -23.60 -14.51
N SER A 73 2.26 -23.08 -13.80
CA SER A 73 2.27 -23.02 -12.33
C SER A 73 1.18 -22.11 -11.80
N HIS A 74 0.90 -20.99 -12.47
CA HIS A 74 -0.19 -20.09 -12.09
C HIS A 74 -1.56 -20.64 -12.44
N LEU A 75 -1.73 -21.38 -13.55
CA LEU A 75 -2.98 -22.07 -13.86
C LEU A 75 -3.29 -23.17 -12.83
N LYS A 76 -2.26 -23.91 -12.38
CA LYS A 76 -2.39 -24.91 -11.31
C LYS A 76 -2.75 -24.23 -9.97
N GLN A 77 -2.11 -23.11 -9.64
CA GLN A 77 -2.42 -22.32 -8.45
C GLN A 77 -3.84 -21.73 -8.49
N CYS A 78 -4.33 -21.30 -9.66
CA CYS A 78 -5.72 -20.87 -9.83
C CYS A 78 -6.70 -22.04 -9.62
N GLN A 79 -6.41 -23.24 -10.13
CA GLN A 79 -7.24 -24.44 -9.87
C GLN A 79 -7.27 -24.83 -8.38
N ASP A 80 -6.15 -24.75 -7.67
CA ASP A 80 -6.06 -25.03 -6.24
C ASP A 80 -6.76 -23.95 -5.38
N LEU A 81 -6.79 -22.70 -5.85
CA LEU A 81 -7.53 -21.61 -5.20
C LEU A 81 -9.05 -21.73 -5.44
N THR A 82 -9.48 -22.15 -6.63
CA THR A 82 -10.90 -22.41 -6.93
C THR A 82 -11.45 -23.55 -6.07
N THR A 83 -10.70 -24.65 -5.94
CA THR A 83 -11.10 -25.78 -5.06
C THR A 83 -11.09 -25.41 -3.58
N ARG A 84 -10.18 -24.52 -3.13
CA ARG A 84 -10.20 -23.97 -1.76
C ARG A 84 -11.36 -23.00 -1.51
N ALA A 85 -11.69 -22.14 -2.47
CA ALA A 85 -12.83 -21.23 -2.37
C ALA A 85 -14.17 -21.99 -2.27
N GLU A 86 -14.32 -23.08 -3.03
CA GLU A 86 -15.49 -23.98 -2.92
C GLU A 86 -15.58 -24.69 -1.55
N CYS A 87 -14.43 -24.95 -0.91
CA CYS A 87 -14.38 -25.49 0.45
C CYS A 87 -14.69 -24.42 1.52
N GLU A 88 -14.17 -23.19 1.38
CA GLU A 88 -14.44 -22.07 2.29
C GLU A 88 -15.90 -21.60 2.21
N GLU A 89 -16.53 -21.62 1.04
CA GLU A 89 -17.96 -21.32 0.85
C GLU A 89 -18.86 -22.31 1.63
N LYS A 90 -18.51 -23.60 1.63
CA LYS A 90 -19.23 -24.62 2.41
C LYS A 90 -19.06 -24.42 3.92
N VAL A 91 -17.90 -23.96 4.38
CA VAL A 91 -17.64 -23.67 5.80
C VAL A 91 -18.39 -22.41 6.24
N LEU A 92 -18.36 -21.34 5.44
CA LEU A 92 -19.07 -20.08 5.71
C LEU A 92 -20.59 -20.26 5.74
N LEU A 93 -21.15 -21.10 4.87
CA LEU A 93 -22.58 -21.46 4.90
C LEU A 93 -22.93 -22.18 6.22
N SER A 94 -22.08 -23.07 6.70
CA SER A 94 -22.29 -23.78 7.96
C SER A 94 -22.17 -22.87 9.21
N GLU A 95 -21.31 -21.85 9.18
CA GLU A 95 -21.18 -20.87 10.25
C GLU A 95 -22.30 -19.82 10.26
N LEU A 96 -22.81 -19.43 9.09
CA LEU A 96 -23.98 -18.57 8.96
C LEU A 96 -25.24 -19.24 9.51
N ASP A 97 -25.44 -20.54 9.26
CA ASP A 97 -26.55 -21.29 9.83
C ASP A 97 -26.44 -21.39 11.37
N ARG A 98 -25.22 -21.51 11.91
CA ARG A 98 -24.96 -21.48 13.36
C ARG A 98 -25.28 -20.12 13.99
N SER A 99 -24.80 -19.03 13.38
CA SER A 99 -25.06 -17.66 13.86
C SER A 99 -26.55 -17.28 13.78
N ARG A 100 -27.27 -17.78 12.77
CA ARG A 100 -28.71 -17.59 12.62
C ARG A 100 -29.52 -18.32 13.70
N MET A 101 -29.03 -19.47 14.18
CA MET A 101 -29.62 -20.21 15.31
C MET A 101 -29.38 -19.48 16.64
N GLU A 102 -28.19 -18.90 16.83
CA GLU A 102 -27.82 -18.12 18.03
C GLU A 102 -28.61 -16.80 18.13
N MET A 103 -28.81 -16.08 17.01
CA MET A 103 -29.61 -14.84 16.99
C MET A 103 -31.10 -15.06 17.30
N LYS A 104 -31.68 -16.22 16.93
CA LYS A 104 -33.06 -16.57 17.29
C LYS A 104 -33.25 -16.80 18.79
N GLN A 105 -32.21 -17.21 19.52
CA GLN A 105 -32.27 -17.40 20.97
C GLN A 105 -32.11 -16.09 21.74
N ALA A 106 -31.28 -15.15 21.22
CA ALA A 106 -31.04 -13.85 21.83
C ALA A 106 -32.25 -12.89 21.76
N ALA A 107 -33.15 -13.05 20.79
CA ALA A 107 -34.34 -12.22 20.62
C ALA A 107 -35.43 -12.40 21.71
N SER A 108 -35.27 -13.32 22.66
CA SER A 108 -36.28 -13.63 23.69
C SER A 108 -36.14 -12.84 25.00
N LYS A 109 -35.14 -11.96 25.15
CA LYS A 109 -34.93 -11.20 26.40
C LYS A 109 -34.52 -9.75 26.14
N MET A 110 -35.49 -8.83 26.12
CA MET A 110 -35.26 -7.41 26.43
C MET A 110 -36.58 -6.67 26.74
N LYS A 111 -36.63 -5.97 27.86
CA LYS A 111 -37.68 -4.98 28.24
C LYS A 111 -37.05 -3.57 28.26
N PRO A 112 -37.81 -2.49 27.99
CA PRO A 112 -37.26 -1.13 27.98
C PRO A 112 -37.41 -0.41 29.32
N SER A 113 -36.49 0.50 29.62
CA SER A 113 -36.67 1.55 30.63
C SER A 113 -36.01 2.84 30.16
N ALA A 114 -36.77 3.94 30.18
CA ALA A 114 -36.35 5.29 29.84
C ALA A 114 -36.44 6.19 31.07
N LYS A 115 -35.48 7.10 31.23
CA LYS A 115 -35.60 8.32 32.05
C LYS A 115 -34.84 9.50 31.41
N PRO A 116 -35.32 10.75 31.61
CA PRO A 116 -34.80 11.94 30.91
C PRO A 116 -33.62 12.60 31.64
N ARG A 117 -32.78 13.33 30.88
CA ARG A 117 -31.61 14.08 31.35
C ARG A 117 -31.97 15.53 31.70
N ALA A 118 -31.29 16.06 32.72
CA ALA A 118 -31.38 17.45 33.20
C ALA A 118 -30.14 18.29 32.83
N ASN A 119 -30.39 19.60 32.72
CA ASN A 119 -29.55 20.79 32.51
C ASN A 119 -28.01 20.71 32.62
N CYS A 120 -27.34 21.27 31.61
CA CYS A 120 -25.92 21.61 31.60
C CYS A 120 -25.66 23.06 32.05
N LYS A 121 -24.69 23.25 32.95
CA LYS A 121 -23.96 24.50 33.15
C LYS A 121 -22.71 24.51 32.25
N PRO A 122 -22.18 25.67 31.83
CA PRO A 122 -20.97 25.72 31.02
C PRO A 122 -19.76 25.25 31.83
N ARG A 123 -19.20 24.10 31.44
CA ARG A 123 -17.91 23.61 31.93
C ARG A 123 -16.85 23.99 30.90
N THR A 124 -15.79 24.63 31.35
CA THR A 124 -14.52 24.68 30.63
C THR A 124 -14.08 23.24 30.35
N LEU A 125 -14.09 22.85 29.08
CA LEU A 125 -13.76 21.49 28.66
C LEU A 125 -12.25 21.25 28.86
N PRO A 126 -11.83 20.15 29.49
CA PRO A 126 -10.42 19.80 29.58
C PRO A 126 -9.89 19.47 28.19
N VAL A 127 -8.76 20.05 27.83
CA VAL A 127 -8.01 19.73 26.60
C VAL A 127 -7.79 18.22 26.56
N LYS A 128 -8.35 17.54 25.55
CA LYS A 128 -8.19 16.09 25.38
C LYS A 128 -6.70 15.78 25.23
N PRO A 129 -6.13 14.85 26.01
CA PRO A 129 -4.72 14.51 25.91
C PRO A 129 -4.39 14.00 24.50
N LEU A 130 -3.22 14.38 23.99
CA LEU A 130 -2.71 13.89 22.72
C LEU A 130 -2.52 12.37 22.76
N PRO A 131 -2.81 11.65 21.66
CA PRO A 131 -2.41 10.24 21.56
C PRO A 131 -0.89 10.12 21.74
N PRO A 132 -0.39 9.01 22.29
CA PRO A 132 1.04 8.83 22.55
C PRO A 132 1.85 8.84 21.25
N SER A 133 3.09 9.33 21.33
CA SER A 133 4.07 9.18 20.25
C SER A 133 4.32 7.69 19.97
N PRO A 134 4.52 7.27 18.70
CA PRO A 134 4.93 5.90 18.41
C PRO A 134 6.26 5.57 19.10
N LYS A 135 6.33 4.39 19.73
CA LYS A 135 7.55 3.89 20.39
C LYS A 135 8.58 3.36 19.38
N VAL A 136 8.09 2.68 18.34
CA VAL A 136 8.89 2.16 17.24
C VAL A 136 8.72 3.10 16.05
N PHE A 137 9.79 3.81 15.67
CA PHE A 137 9.76 4.81 14.60
C PHE A 137 11.13 4.96 13.96
N PHE A 138 11.34 4.33 12.80
CA PHE A 138 12.62 4.30 12.08
C PHE A 138 12.47 4.75 10.61
N GLY A 139 13.55 5.24 10.01
CA GLY A 139 13.63 5.53 8.57
C GLY A 139 12.80 6.73 8.07
N ARG A 140 12.31 7.59 8.98
CA ARG A 140 11.43 8.73 8.63
C ARG A 140 12.01 10.10 8.97
N SER A 141 13.26 10.19 9.40
CA SER A 141 13.89 11.45 9.85
C SER A 141 13.79 12.57 8.81
N HIS A 142 14.12 12.28 7.54
CA HIS A 142 14.00 13.27 6.46
C HIS A 142 12.56 13.79 6.23
N PHE A 143 11.53 12.98 6.50
CA PHE A 143 10.14 13.43 6.44
C PHE A 143 9.76 14.27 7.66
N VAL A 144 10.32 13.94 8.84
CA VAL A 144 10.17 14.74 10.06
C VAL A 144 10.79 16.13 9.84
N ASP A 145 12.03 16.21 9.36
CA ASP A 145 12.73 17.48 9.13
C ASP A 145 11.97 18.37 8.13
N GLN A 146 11.50 17.80 7.02
CA GLN A 146 10.68 18.52 6.04
C GLN A 146 9.36 19.01 6.62
N LEU A 147 8.72 18.24 7.49
CA LEU A 147 7.47 18.64 8.14
C LEU A 147 7.73 19.73 9.17
N LEU A 148 8.77 19.61 10.00
CA LEU A 148 9.16 20.62 10.98
C LEU A 148 9.46 21.96 10.32
N ALA A 149 10.25 21.96 9.23
CA ALA A 149 10.55 23.15 8.44
C ALA A 149 9.29 23.81 7.82
N LYS A 150 8.20 23.05 7.67
CA LYS A 150 6.93 23.57 7.15
C LYS A 150 6.03 24.07 8.26
N VAL A 151 5.82 23.27 9.30
CA VAL A 151 4.84 23.59 10.35
C VAL A 151 5.43 24.58 11.36
N CYS A 152 6.69 24.46 11.75
CA CYS A 152 7.33 25.36 12.71
C CYS A 152 7.87 26.64 12.05
N ASP A 153 7.05 27.30 11.26
CA ASP A 153 7.38 28.56 10.58
C ASP A 153 6.58 29.73 11.18
N CYS A 154 7.16 30.93 11.13
CA CYS A 154 6.55 32.16 11.62
C CYS A 154 5.20 32.47 10.96
N VAL A 155 5.03 32.04 9.70
CA VAL A 155 3.77 32.11 8.97
C VAL A 155 3.09 30.73 8.99
N PRO A 156 1.79 30.63 9.33
CA PRO A 156 1.08 29.36 9.30
C PRO A 156 1.17 28.70 7.92
N ARG A 157 1.66 27.46 7.90
CA ARG A 157 1.98 26.72 6.67
C ARG A 157 1.43 25.31 6.76
N HIS A 158 0.40 25.04 5.95
CA HIS A 158 -0.33 23.78 6.01
C HIS A 158 0.42 22.65 5.29
N ALA A 159 0.28 21.42 5.77
CA ALA A 159 0.90 20.25 5.17
C ALA A 159 -0.06 19.05 5.14
N ALA A 160 0.15 18.17 4.16
CA ALA A 160 -0.60 16.93 4.01
C ALA A 160 0.38 15.75 3.94
N ILE A 161 0.19 14.77 4.82
CA ILE A 161 0.90 13.49 4.81
C ILE A 161 0.04 12.49 4.05
N LEU A 162 0.54 12.08 2.89
CA LEU A 162 -0.17 11.23 1.93
C LEU A 162 0.48 9.86 1.79
N GLY A 163 -0.22 8.90 1.20
CA GLY A 163 0.28 7.54 0.94
C GLY A 163 -0.73 6.45 1.23
N MET A 164 -0.35 5.20 0.97
CA MET A 164 -1.24 4.05 1.12
C MET A 164 -1.65 3.75 2.57
N GLY A 165 -2.67 2.91 2.75
CA GLY A 165 -3.04 2.41 4.07
C GLY A 165 -1.89 1.60 4.70
N GLY A 166 -1.62 1.79 5.98
CA GLY A 166 -0.56 1.07 6.69
C GLY A 166 0.87 1.59 6.47
N ILE A 167 1.07 2.68 5.70
CA ILE A 167 2.41 3.23 5.41
C ILE A 167 3.01 4.08 6.55
N GLY A 168 2.29 4.28 7.66
CA GLY A 168 2.79 5.02 8.83
C GLY A 168 2.50 6.53 8.86
N LYS A 169 1.48 7.02 8.13
CA LYS A 169 1.10 8.45 8.11
C LYS A 169 0.76 9.01 9.49
N THR A 170 -0.12 8.32 10.22
CA THR A 170 -0.53 8.69 11.58
C THR A 170 0.66 8.67 12.55
N SER A 171 1.53 7.66 12.43
CA SER A 171 2.75 7.57 13.23
C SER A 171 3.68 8.76 12.99
N LEU A 172 3.86 9.18 11.72
CA LEU A 172 4.64 10.38 11.39
C LEU A 172 3.99 11.65 11.95
N ALA A 173 2.67 11.81 11.81
CA ALA A 173 1.95 12.96 12.34
C ALA A 173 2.08 13.08 13.86
N LEU A 174 1.89 11.98 14.59
CA LEU A 174 2.05 11.94 16.04
C LEU A 174 3.50 12.18 16.46
N HIS A 175 4.47 11.62 15.75
CA HIS A 175 5.89 11.85 16.04
C HIS A 175 6.25 13.34 15.91
N VAL A 176 5.82 13.99 14.82
CA VAL A 176 6.00 15.45 14.64
C VAL A 176 5.28 16.23 15.73
N LEU A 177 4.04 15.84 16.09
CA LEU A 177 3.27 16.52 17.12
C LEU A 177 3.98 16.50 18.48
N HIS A 178 4.71 15.43 18.81
CA HIS A 178 5.49 15.29 20.04
C HIS A 178 6.95 15.76 19.91
N HIS A 179 7.40 16.18 18.73
CA HIS A 179 8.79 16.58 18.51
C HIS A 179 9.17 17.79 19.38
N PRO A 180 10.39 17.84 19.97
CA PRO A 180 10.80 18.93 20.86
C PRO A 180 10.65 20.33 20.26
N GLU A 181 10.90 20.48 18.95
CA GLU A 181 10.71 21.76 18.26
C GLU A 181 9.23 22.17 18.19
N THR A 182 8.34 21.23 17.89
CA THR A 182 6.90 21.48 17.85
C THR A 182 6.35 21.76 19.26
N VAL A 183 6.87 21.08 20.29
CA VAL A 183 6.58 21.39 21.70
C VAL A 183 7.01 22.82 22.03
N LYS A 184 8.22 23.22 21.64
CA LYS A 184 8.75 24.57 21.89
C LYS A 184 7.95 25.64 21.15
N PHE A 185 7.52 25.35 19.92
CA PHE A 185 6.87 26.32 19.04
C PHE A 185 5.39 26.53 19.36
N TYR A 186 4.65 25.46 19.66
CA TYR A 186 3.20 25.50 19.88
C TYR A 186 2.78 25.28 21.34
N GLY A 187 3.68 24.81 22.21
CA GLY A 187 3.39 24.57 23.62
C GLY A 187 2.26 23.57 23.82
N ARG A 188 1.16 24.04 24.43
CA ARG A 188 -0.06 23.24 24.68
C ARG A 188 -1.07 23.29 23.54
N ASN A 189 -0.90 24.20 22.56
CA ASN A 189 -1.83 24.38 21.44
C ASN A 189 -1.54 23.39 20.30
N ARG A 190 -1.46 22.12 20.66
CA ARG A 190 -1.26 21.00 19.74
C ARG A 190 -2.49 20.13 19.87
N PHE A 191 -3.19 19.96 18.77
CA PHE A 191 -4.49 19.33 18.74
C PHE A 191 -4.48 18.16 17.77
N PHE A 192 -5.13 17.07 18.16
CA PHE A 192 -5.26 15.88 17.32
C PHE A 192 -6.72 15.47 17.26
N LEU A 193 -7.26 15.36 16.05
CA LEU A 193 -8.59 14.86 15.77
C LEU A 193 -8.49 13.66 14.84
N SER A 194 -9.01 12.50 15.28
CA SER A 194 -9.28 11.41 14.36
C SER A 194 -10.58 11.69 13.61
N CYS A 195 -10.53 11.73 12.28
CA CYS A 195 -11.70 11.89 11.42
C CYS A 195 -12.45 10.58 11.14
N GLU A 196 -11.93 9.44 11.61
CA GLU A 196 -12.51 8.11 11.40
C GLU A 196 -13.97 7.96 11.87
N PRO A 197 -14.41 8.49 13.03
CA PRO A 197 -15.81 8.39 13.43
C PRO A 197 -16.72 9.43 12.75
N HIS A 198 -16.18 10.35 11.95
CA HIS A 198 -16.92 11.50 11.42
C HIS A 198 -17.18 11.33 9.92
N GLN A 199 -18.24 10.59 9.60
CA GLN A 199 -18.71 10.37 8.21
C GLN A 199 -19.67 11.46 7.72
N ASP A 200 -19.96 12.44 8.57
CA ASP A 200 -20.86 13.55 8.29
C ASP A 200 -20.16 14.89 8.63
N LEU A 201 -20.48 15.91 7.85
CA LEU A 201 -19.82 17.22 7.95
C LEU A 201 -20.19 17.96 9.24
N ASP A 202 -21.42 17.82 9.74
CA ASP A 202 -21.87 18.47 10.97
C ASP A 202 -21.18 17.82 12.17
N MET A 203 -21.05 16.49 12.16
CA MET A 203 -20.28 15.78 13.18
C MET A 203 -18.80 16.18 13.19
N LEU A 204 -18.18 16.31 12.01
CA LEU A 204 -16.78 16.75 11.91
C LEU A 204 -16.63 18.19 12.40
N SER A 205 -17.52 19.09 11.97
CA SER A 205 -17.50 20.51 12.35
C SER A 205 -17.72 20.69 13.85
N SER A 206 -18.64 19.91 14.44
CA SER A 206 -18.87 19.88 15.89
C SER A 206 -17.63 19.39 16.64
N ALA A 207 -16.98 18.32 16.18
CA ALA A 207 -15.77 17.81 16.79
C ALA A 207 -14.60 18.80 16.73
N ILE A 208 -14.43 19.50 15.61
CA ILE A 208 -13.42 20.56 15.45
C ILE A 208 -13.75 21.74 16.38
N THR A 209 -15.00 22.17 16.43
CA THR A 209 -15.44 23.28 17.30
C THR A 209 -15.22 22.95 18.78
N ALA A 210 -15.47 21.70 19.19
CA ALA A 210 -15.24 21.23 20.55
C ALA A 210 -13.76 21.27 20.96
N ILE A 211 -12.81 21.10 20.03
CA ILE A 211 -11.37 21.22 20.30
C ILE A 211 -11.01 22.63 20.75
N PHE A 212 -11.65 23.63 20.17
CA PHE A 212 -11.37 25.04 20.46
C PHE A 212 -12.27 25.64 21.55
N GLY A 213 -13.16 24.85 22.15
CA GLY A 213 -13.89 25.22 23.36
C GLY A 213 -15.18 26.02 23.15
N THR A 214 -15.74 26.08 21.94
CA THR A 214 -17.05 26.72 21.72
C THR A 214 -18.18 25.68 21.87
N PRO A 215 -19.20 25.92 22.71
CA PRO A 215 -20.39 25.06 22.74
C PRO A 215 -21.16 25.17 21.42
N CYS A 216 -21.63 24.03 20.90
CA CYS A 216 -22.48 23.97 19.71
C CYS A 216 -23.72 24.87 19.88
N GLY A 217 -23.84 25.89 19.03
CA GLY A 217 -25.09 26.56 18.70
C GLY A 217 -25.51 26.16 17.29
N ASP A 218 -26.81 26.09 17.06
CA ASP A 218 -27.45 25.60 15.84
C ASP A 218 -26.91 26.24 14.55
N VAL A 219 -26.69 25.36 13.56
CA VAL A 219 -26.72 25.59 12.10
C VAL A 219 -25.78 26.64 11.51
N ILE A 220 -24.81 26.14 10.74
CA ILE A 220 -24.43 26.59 9.39
C ILE A 220 -24.72 28.07 9.12
N GLU A 221 -23.81 28.97 9.49
CA GLU A 221 -23.61 30.20 8.71
C GLU A 221 -22.21 30.77 8.87
N GLU A 222 -21.55 30.59 10.02
CA GLU A 222 -20.10 30.80 10.15
C GLU A 222 -19.57 29.77 11.14
N MET A 223 -18.47 29.07 10.81
CA MET A 223 -17.80 28.23 11.80
C MET A 223 -17.30 29.12 12.94
N ASN A 224 -18.08 29.18 14.02
CA ASN A 224 -17.79 29.85 15.29
C ASN A 224 -16.67 29.14 16.07
N ILE A 225 -15.64 28.68 15.36
CA ILE A 225 -14.37 28.31 15.96
C ILE A 225 -13.75 29.66 16.41
N PRO A 226 -13.36 29.79 17.69
CA PRO A 226 -12.81 31.03 18.21
C PRO A 226 -11.44 31.31 17.59
N ARG A 227 -11.04 32.59 17.54
CA ARG A 227 -9.70 32.98 17.11
C ARG A 227 -8.70 32.47 18.15
N LEU A 228 -7.59 31.88 17.69
CA LEU A 228 -6.51 31.53 18.60
C LEU A 228 -5.63 32.76 18.86
N ASP A 229 -5.52 33.14 20.13
CA ASP A 229 -4.63 34.21 20.59
C ASP A 229 -3.14 33.86 20.41
N SER A 230 -2.84 32.57 20.28
CA SER A 230 -1.48 32.03 20.11
C SER A 230 -1.44 30.99 19.00
N ARG A 231 -0.22 30.65 18.53
CA ARG A 231 -0.04 29.67 17.45
C ARG A 231 -0.59 28.31 17.87
N GLY A 232 -1.30 27.64 16.97
CA GLY A 232 -1.83 26.30 17.16
C GLY A 232 -1.56 25.38 15.98
N LEU A 233 -1.35 24.11 16.26
CA LEU A 233 -1.20 23.04 15.27
C LEU A 233 -2.36 22.06 15.41
N LEU A 234 -3.21 21.95 14.39
CA LEU A 234 -4.30 20.99 14.33
C LEU A 234 -3.96 19.86 13.36
N VAL A 235 -3.93 18.64 13.89
CA VAL A 235 -3.80 17.41 13.11
C VAL A 235 -5.18 16.81 12.84
N LEU A 236 -5.56 16.67 11.56
CA LEU A 236 -6.74 15.93 11.11
C LEU A 236 -6.28 14.57 10.56
N ASP A 237 -6.41 13.53 11.37
CA ASP A 237 -5.95 12.19 11.02
C ASP A 237 -7.05 11.37 10.33
N ASN A 238 -6.69 10.60 9.31
CA ASN A 238 -7.60 9.80 8.49
C ASN A 238 -8.68 10.63 7.80
N PHE A 239 -8.29 11.76 7.24
CA PHE A 239 -9.18 12.67 6.56
C PHE A 239 -9.83 12.04 5.32
N GLU A 240 -9.35 10.88 4.84
CA GLU A 240 -10.04 10.13 3.79
C GLU A 240 -11.47 9.74 4.16
N THR A 241 -11.80 9.53 5.43
CA THR A 241 -13.15 9.11 5.84
C THR A 241 -14.20 10.16 5.44
N PRO A 242 -14.15 11.40 5.95
CA PRO A 242 -15.08 12.44 5.50
C PRO A 242 -14.90 12.74 4.00
N TRP A 243 -13.70 12.63 3.45
CA TRP A 243 -13.44 12.87 2.02
C TRP A 243 -14.18 11.92 1.08
N GLU A 244 -14.37 10.66 1.48
CA GLU A 244 -15.09 9.66 0.69
C GLU A 244 -16.60 9.68 0.98
N HIS A 245 -17.02 10.06 2.19
CA HIS A 245 -18.43 9.98 2.60
C HIS A 245 -19.22 11.27 2.43
N CYS A 246 -18.61 12.44 2.65
CA CYS A 246 -19.27 13.74 2.58
C CYS A 246 -19.25 14.36 1.17
N ASP A 247 -19.94 15.51 1.04
CA ASP A 247 -19.81 16.41 -0.10
C ASP A 247 -18.40 17.02 -0.12
N ARG A 248 -17.64 16.78 -1.20
CA ARG A 248 -16.25 17.24 -1.33
C ARG A 248 -16.14 18.76 -1.34
N GLN A 249 -17.09 19.45 -1.97
CA GLN A 249 -17.04 20.91 -2.07
C GLN A 249 -17.19 21.53 -0.68
N ARG A 250 -18.19 21.08 0.08
CA ARG A 250 -18.40 21.58 1.45
C ARG A 250 -17.26 21.23 2.40
N LEU A 251 -16.65 20.06 2.23
CA LEU A 251 -15.48 19.66 3.02
C LEU A 251 -14.24 20.50 2.66
N GLU A 252 -14.08 20.86 1.40
CA GLU A 252 -13.06 21.80 0.93
C GLU A 252 -13.32 23.22 1.46
N ASP A 253 -14.57 23.67 1.53
CA ASP A 253 -14.94 24.96 2.12
C ASP A 253 -14.61 25.00 3.63
N LEU A 254 -14.88 23.90 4.35
CA LEU A 254 -14.44 23.72 5.75
C LEU A 254 -12.91 23.84 5.88
N LEU A 255 -12.16 23.15 5.03
CA LEU A 255 -10.69 23.23 5.04
C LEU A 255 -10.19 24.64 4.69
N SER A 256 -10.84 25.33 3.75
CA SER A 256 -10.54 26.71 3.40
C SER A 256 -10.76 27.63 4.60
N ALA A 257 -11.91 27.52 5.27
CA ALA A 257 -12.25 28.29 6.47
C ALA A 257 -11.28 28.02 7.63
N LEU A 258 -10.77 26.81 7.78
CA LEU A 258 -9.76 26.48 8.77
C LEU A 258 -8.38 27.04 8.39
N SER A 259 -7.97 26.88 7.14
CA SER A 259 -6.65 27.30 6.67
C SER A 259 -6.49 28.82 6.59
N GLY A 260 -7.58 29.55 6.32
CA GLY A 260 -7.60 31.01 6.33
C GLY A 260 -7.43 31.66 7.70
N ARG A 261 -7.39 30.87 8.79
CA ARG A 261 -7.31 31.41 10.14
C ARG A 261 -5.89 31.84 10.49
N PRO A 262 -5.70 33.06 11.03
CA PRO A 262 -4.40 33.47 11.55
C PRO A 262 -4.02 32.53 12.71
N ASN A 263 -2.72 32.27 12.84
CA ASN A 263 -2.13 31.44 13.90
C ASN A 263 -2.49 29.94 13.88
N LEU A 264 -3.33 29.45 12.98
CA LEU A 264 -3.66 28.02 12.88
C LEU A 264 -2.88 27.35 11.75
N THR A 265 -2.05 26.37 12.11
CA THR A 265 -1.40 25.48 11.16
C THR A 265 -2.19 24.18 11.06
N LEU A 266 -2.39 23.69 9.83
CA LEU A 266 -3.10 22.44 9.57
C LEU A 266 -2.13 21.37 9.09
N LEU A 267 -2.22 20.19 9.71
CA LEU A 267 -1.58 18.98 9.25
C LEU A 267 -2.65 17.93 9.01
N ILE A 268 -2.78 17.42 7.79
CA ILE A 268 -3.73 16.33 7.52
C ILE A 268 -2.99 15.02 7.23
N THR A 269 -3.59 13.90 7.60
CA THR A 269 -3.20 12.59 7.07
C THR A 269 -4.33 12.06 6.20
N MET A 270 -4.00 11.53 5.02
CA MET A 270 -5.00 11.02 4.10
C MET A 270 -4.46 9.91 3.20
N ARG A 271 -5.31 8.93 2.88
CA ARG A 271 -4.97 7.88 1.90
C ARG A 271 -4.90 8.40 0.47
N GLY A 272 -4.00 7.82 -0.32
CA GLY A 272 -3.80 8.17 -1.72
C GLY A 272 -2.76 9.27 -1.91
N SER A 273 -2.71 9.86 -3.10
CA SER A 273 -1.76 10.90 -3.53
C SER A 273 -2.42 12.23 -3.90
N GLU A 274 -3.75 12.28 -3.88
CA GLU A 274 -4.57 13.46 -4.11
C GLU A 274 -4.68 14.34 -2.85
N ARG A 275 -4.52 15.66 -3.01
CA ARG A 275 -4.71 16.66 -1.95
C ARG A 275 -6.02 17.41 -2.19
N PRO A 276 -6.70 17.86 -1.12
CA PRO A 276 -7.78 18.84 -1.24
C PRO A 276 -7.32 20.13 -1.93
N ASN A 277 -8.13 20.72 -2.80
CA ASN A 277 -7.75 21.83 -3.67
C ASN A 277 -7.87 23.22 -3.01
N SER A 278 -8.63 23.34 -1.90
CA SER A 278 -8.96 24.62 -1.25
C SER A 278 -8.04 25.00 -0.08
N VAL A 279 -6.84 24.43 -0.01
CA VAL A 279 -5.83 24.77 1.01
C VAL A 279 -4.53 25.13 0.32
N ALA A 280 -3.92 26.24 0.76
CA ALA A 280 -2.58 26.66 0.34
C ALA A 280 -1.51 25.74 0.96
N TRP A 281 -1.36 24.53 0.42
CA TRP A 281 -0.37 23.57 0.89
C TRP A 281 1.06 24.08 0.68
N SER A 282 1.88 23.93 1.71
CA SER A 282 3.28 24.36 1.70
C SER A 282 4.06 23.72 0.55
N ARG A 283 4.76 24.55 -0.23
CA ARG A 283 5.60 24.11 -1.36
C ARG A 283 7.09 24.02 -0.96
N PRO A 284 7.87 23.09 -1.54
CA PRO A 284 7.41 21.94 -2.32
C PRO A 284 6.56 21.02 -1.44
N CYS A 285 5.51 20.40 -2.00
CA CYS A 285 4.65 19.53 -1.20
C CYS A 285 5.40 18.26 -0.77
N LEU A 286 5.08 17.77 0.42
CA LEU A 286 5.59 16.49 0.90
C LEU A 286 5.12 15.36 -0.03
N GLN A 287 6.05 14.61 -0.61
CA GLN A 287 5.69 13.47 -1.46
C GLN A 287 4.90 12.43 -0.66
N PRO A 288 4.01 11.63 -1.31
CA PRO A 288 3.40 10.49 -0.65
C PRO A 288 4.46 9.59 -0.01
N LEU A 289 4.20 9.10 1.20
CA LEU A 289 5.17 8.31 1.94
C LEU A 289 5.49 7.02 1.17
N PRO A 290 6.78 6.73 0.92
CA PRO A 290 7.20 5.45 0.37
C PRO A 290 7.19 4.37 1.47
N PRO A 291 7.38 3.08 1.10
CA PRO A 291 7.77 2.04 2.05
C PRO A 291 9.05 2.40 2.83
N LEU A 292 9.36 1.64 3.88
CA LEU A 292 10.60 1.83 4.63
C LEU A 292 11.81 1.43 3.78
N SER A 293 12.98 1.97 4.11
CA SER A 293 14.23 1.39 3.61
C SER A 293 14.43 -0.01 4.22
N PRO A 294 15.21 -0.89 3.57
CA PRO A 294 15.51 -2.21 4.12
C PRO A 294 16.06 -2.14 5.55
N GLU A 295 16.94 -1.18 5.84
CA GLU A 295 17.55 -0.99 7.16
C GLU A 295 16.52 -0.57 8.19
N ALA A 296 15.64 0.37 7.85
CA ALA A 296 14.59 0.83 8.75
C ALA A 296 13.52 -0.24 9.00
N ALA A 297 13.21 -1.06 7.99
CA ALA A 297 12.31 -2.21 8.14
C ALA A 297 12.91 -3.28 9.06
N ARG A 298 14.20 -3.57 8.91
CA ARG A 298 14.96 -4.47 9.78
C ARG A 298 14.96 -4.00 11.23
N GLN A 299 15.26 -2.72 11.46
CA GLN A 299 15.18 -2.10 12.80
C GLN A 299 13.77 -2.21 13.39
N THR A 300 12.75 -1.93 12.58
CA THR A 300 11.34 -2.03 12.99
C THR A 300 11.00 -3.47 13.39
N PHE A 301 11.37 -4.45 12.57
CA PHE A 301 11.10 -5.86 12.81
C PHE A 301 11.73 -6.34 14.12
N VAL A 302 13.05 -6.15 14.26
CA VAL A 302 13.81 -6.58 15.44
C VAL A 302 13.30 -5.91 16.72
N SER A 303 12.91 -4.62 16.65
CA SER A 303 12.36 -3.91 17.81
C SER A 303 11.00 -4.41 18.29
N VAL A 304 10.32 -5.23 17.48
CA VAL A 304 9.00 -5.79 17.77
C VAL A 304 9.09 -7.26 18.13
N SER A 305 9.92 -8.06 17.43
CA SER A 305 9.93 -9.54 17.56
C SER A 305 11.04 -10.12 18.43
N ASP A 306 11.96 -9.30 18.95
CA ASP A 306 13.21 -9.71 19.61
C ASP A 306 14.09 -10.69 18.79
N THR A 307 13.82 -10.83 17.48
CA THR A 307 14.61 -11.67 16.57
C THR A 307 16.02 -11.11 16.41
N ALA A 308 17.02 -11.98 16.31
CA ALA A 308 18.40 -11.58 16.05
C ALA A 308 18.48 -10.78 14.75
N ILE A 309 19.20 -9.65 14.79
CA ILE A 309 19.30 -8.79 13.62
C ILE A 309 19.92 -9.55 12.46
N ASP A 310 20.96 -10.34 12.67
CA ASP A 310 21.70 -11.12 11.67
C ASP A 310 21.02 -12.43 11.22
N ASP A 311 19.73 -12.61 11.51
CA ASP A 311 18.98 -13.74 10.97
C ASP A 311 19.05 -13.76 9.42
N LYS A 312 19.41 -14.93 8.88
CA LYS A 312 19.69 -15.14 7.45
C LYS A 312 18.45 -14.96 6.57
N ASP A 313 17.25 -15.20 7.11
CA ASP A 313 15.99 -15.25 6.38
C ASP A 313 15.20 -13.93 6.51
N LEU A 314 15.59 -13.07 7.45
CA LEU A 314 14.95 -11.79 7.74
C LEU A 314 14.82 -10.89 6.51
N ASP A 315 15.91 -10.67 5.77
CA ASP A 315 15.90 -9.74 4.63
C ASP A 315 15.00 -10.26 3.49
N THR A 316 14.89 -11.59 3.34
CA THR A 316 14.00 -12.23 2.36
C THR A 316 12.55 -12.03 2.78
N LEU A 317 12.24 -12.23 4.06
CA LEU A 317 10.91 -12.04 4.62
C LEU A 317 10.44 -10.58 4.53
N LEU A 318 11.34 -9.61 4.78
CA LEU A 318 11.04 -8.18 4.63
C LEU A 318 10.82 -7.77 3.17
N ALA A 319 11.57 -8.35 2.23
CA ALA A 319 11.38 -8.15 0.80
C ALA A 319 10.00 -8.67 0.34
N LEU A 320 9.52 -9.81 0.87
CA LEU A 320 8.21 -10.37 0.51
C LEU A 320 7.05 -9.44 0.87
N VAL A 321 7.18 -8.64 1.93
CA VAL A 321 6.16 -7.67 2.37
C VAL A 321 6.41 -6.24 1.88
N ASP A 322 7.39 -6.07 0.97
CA ASP A 322 7.75 -4.79 0.35
C ASP A 322 8.00 -3.66 1.35
N TYR A 323 8.50 -4.00 2.54
CA TYR A 323 8.88 -3.03 3.58
C TYR A 323 7.75 -2.09 4.01
N ILE A 324 6.49 -2.48 3.84
CA ILE A 324 5.32 -1.70 4.29
C ILE A 324 5.28 -1.79 5.83
N PRO A 325 5.33 -0.66 6.58
CA PRO A 325 5.40 -0.67 8.05
C PRO A 325 4.36 -1.56 8.73
N LEU A 326 3.10 -1.50 8.30
CA LEU A 326 2.04 -2.34 8.86
C LEU A 326 2.33 -3.84 8.63
N ALA A 327 2.72 -4.22 7.42
CA ALA A 327 3.01 -5.61 7.08
C ALA A 327 4.26 -6.10 7.84
N VAL A 328 5.31 -5.29 7.92
CA VAL A 328 6.53 -5.56 8.69
C VAL A 328 6.21 -5.77 10.17
N THR A 329 5.38 -4.89 10.77
CA THR A 329 5.00 -5.00 12.18
C THR A 329 4.17 -6.26 12.45
N LEU A 330 3.22 -6.58 11.56
CA LEU A 330 2.40 -7.79 11.70
C LEU A 330 3.25 -9.06 11.55
N MET A 331 4.17 -9.07 10.60
CA MET A 331 5.10 -10.18 10.42
C MET A 331 6.04 -10.32 11.63
N ALA A 332 6.51 -9.21 12.20
CA ALA A 332 7.32 -9.20 13.41
C ALA A 332 6.55 -9.76 14.62
N ASN A 333 5.28 -9.39 14.81
CA ASN A 333 4.46 -9.97 15.87
C ASN A 333 4.30 -11.50 15.73
N LEU A 334 4.26 -12.04 14.50
CA LEU A 334 4.24 -13.48 14.30
C LEU A 334 5.60 -14.14 14.63
N ALA A 335 6.69 -13.41 14.41
CA ALA A 335 8.05 -13.87 14.69
C ALA A 335 8.38 -13.96 16.18
N GLU A 336 7.55 -13.38 17.07
CA GLU A 336 7.64 -13.64 18.52
C GLU A 336 7.46 -15.14 18.85
N TYR A 337 6.73 -15.88 18.01
CA TYR A 337 6.37 -17.28 18.25
C TYR A 337 6.81 -18.25 17.15
N ASN A 338 7.42 -17.76 16.07
CA ASN A 338 7.81 -18.54 14.90
C ASN A 338 9.19 -18.09 14.41
N SER A 339 10.01 -19.01 13.89
CA SER A 339 11.27 -18.60 13.27
C SER A 339 11.03 -17.89 11.92
N CYS A 340 11.99 -17.10 11.44
CA CYS A 340 11.89 -16.48 10.11
C CYS A 340 11.72 -17.52 9.00
N ALA A 341 12.38 -18.69 9.12
CA ALA A 341 12.23 -19.81 8.19
C ALA A 341 10.79 -20.37 8.17
N ASP A 342 10.18 -20.56 9.34
CA ASP A 342 8.79 -21.05 9.44
C ASP A 342 7.81 -20.05 8.83
N LEU A 343 8.04 -18.75 9.04
CA LEU A 343 7.21 -17.69 8.46
C LEU A 343 7.34 -17.63 6.94
N LEU A 344 8.53 -17.86 6.38
CA LEU A 344 8.73 -17.98 4.94
C LEU A 344 7.92 -19.16 4.37
N GLN A 345 7.95 -20.32 5.04
CA GLN A 345 7.17 -21.48 4.62
C GLN A 345 5.66 -21.20 4.68
N ARG A 346 5.17 -20.59 5.77
CA ARG A 346 3.77 -20.21 5.92
C ARG A 346 3.32 -19.21 4.87
N TRP A 347 4.18 -18.27 4.50
CA TRP A 347 3.90 -17.30 3.44
C TRP A 347 3.63 -17.95 2.08
N GLU A 348 4.15 -19.15 1.81
CA GLU A 348 3.86 -19.86 0.54
C GLU A 348 2.37 -20.15 0.38
N GLY A 349 1.71 -20.60 1.45
CA GLY A 349 0.30 -20.98 1.45
C GLY A 349 -0.67 -19.87 1.88
N GLU A 350 -0.34 -19.12 2.94
CA GLU A 350 -1.24 -18.14 3.55
C GLU A 350 -1.17 -16.76 2.86
N LYS A 351 0.01 -16.37 2.34
CA LYS A 351 0.25 -15.02 1.79
C LYS A 351 -0.18 -13.95 2.79
N THR A 352 -0.91 -12.91 2.35
CA THR A 352 -1.31 -11.80 3.21
C THR A 352 -2.33 -12.17 4.28
N SER A 353 -3.01 -13.32 4.22
CA SER A 353 -3.99 -13.69 5.24
C SER A 353 -3.36 -13.96 6.61
N MET A 354 -2.06 -14.33 6.66
CA MET A 354 -1.35 -14.48 7.92
C MET A 354 -1.08 -13.14 8.60
N LEU A 355 -1.06 -12.03 7.85
CA LEU A 355 -0.75 -10.69 8.36
C LEU A 355 -1.98 -10.06 9.02
N THR A 356 -2.33 -10.60 10.18
CA THR A 356 -3.47 -10.17 11.00
C THR A 356 -3.13 -10.15 12.50
N LYS A 357 -3.79 -9.27 13.26
CA LYS A 357 -3.76 -9.23 14.72
C LYS A 357 -4.83 -10.13 15.37
N GLY A 358 -5.66 -10.80 14.57
CA GLY A 358 -6.69 -11.72 15.04
C GLY A 358 -7.99 -11.07 15.55
N TYR A 359 -8.22 -9.79 15.24
CA TYR A 359 -9.49 -9.09 15.53
C TYR A 359 -9.92 -8.21 14.36
N ASP A 360 -11.17 -7.74 14.36
CA ASP A 360 -11.70 -6.91 13.30
C ASP A 360 -11.24 -5.45 13.40
N GLY A 361 -10.61 -4.95 12.34
CA GLY A 361 -10.22 -3.55 12.22
C GLY A 361 -9.35 -3.28 10.98
N ARG A 362 -9.43 -2.07 10.41
CA ARG A 362 -8.67 -1.73 9.19
C ARG A 362 -7.13 -1.71 9.36
N LEU A 363 -6.65 -1.60 10.59
CA LEU A 363 -5.23 -1.76 10.97
C LEU A 363 -4.94 -3.11 11.61
N ALA A 364 -5.96 -3.97 11.74
CA ALA A 364 -5.81 -5.30 12.28
C ALA A 364 -5.24 -6.25 11.22
N SER A 365 -5.44 -5.99 9.93
CA SER A 365 -4.81 -6.75 8.85
C SER A 365 -4.44 -5.90 7.65
N VAL A 366 -3.47 -6.37 6.86
CA VAL A 366 -3.11 -5.75 5.57
C VAL A 366 -4.29 -5.85 4.59
N ASP A 367 -4.97 -6.99 4.58
CA ASP A 367 -6.13 -7.27 3.73
C ASP A 367 -7.27 -6.27 3.97
N ALA A 368 -7.60 -5.97 5.24
CA ALA A 368 -8.62 -4.98 5.57
C ALA A 368 -8.23 -3.58 5.07
N SER A 369 -6.95 -3.21 5.17
CA SER A 369 -6.45 -1.93 4.64
C SER A 369 -6.57 -1.83 3.12
N ILE A 370 -6.32 -2.93 2.39
CA ILE A 370 -6.47 -3.00 0.94
C ILE A 370 -7.96 -2.91 0.57
N LYS A 371 -8.82 -3.69 1.23
CA LYS A 371 -10.27 -3.70 1.00
C LYS A 371 -10.89 -2.31 1.15
N VAL A 372 -10.54 -1.57 2.21
CA VAL A 372 -10.99 -0.18 2.40
C VAL A 372 -10.61 0.71 1.21
N THR A 373 -9.43 0.52 0.63
CA THR A 373 -8.98 1.31 -0.53
C THR A 373 -9.74 0.91 -1.81
N LEU A 374 -10.00 -0.38 -1.99
CA LEU A 374 -10.78 -0.89 -3.13
C LEU A 374 -12.23 -0.40 -3.12
N SER A 375 -12.82 -0.22 -1.94
CA SER A 375 -14.18 0.31 -1.78
C SER A 375 -14.30 1.84 -1.83
N SER A 376 -13.20 2.57 -2.04
CA SER A 376 -13.22 4.04 -2.08
C SER A 376 -13.96 4.58 -3.32
N LYS A 377 -14.70 5.70 -3.17
CA LYS A 377 -15.43 6.31 -4.29
C LYS A 377 -14.48 6.75 -5.40
N ARG A 378 -13.27 7.18 -5.04
CA ARG A 378 -12.20 7.53 -5.99
C ARG A 378 -11.83 6.38 -6.93
N LEU A 379 -11.84 5.13 -6.44
CA LEU A 379 -11.57 3.96 -7.27
C LEU A 379 -12.84 3.46 -7.98
N THR A 380 -13.97 3.35 -7.27
CA THR A 380 -15.21 2.80 -7.85
C THR A 380 -15.82 3.68 -8.93
N SER A 381 -15.48 4.97 -8.97
CA SER A 381 -15.81 5.87 -10.09
C SER A 381 -15.08 5.53 -11.39
N SER A 382 -14.07 4.65 -11.34
CA SER A 382 -13.34 4.13 -12.51
C SER A 382 -13.49 2.61 -12.58
N PRO A 383 -14.56 2.09 -13.22
CA PRO A 383 -14.89 0.66 -13.18
C PRO A 383 -13.77 -0.23 -13.74
N GLN A 384 -13.00 0.25 -14.71
CA GLN A 384 -11.87 -0.50 -15.29
C GLN A 384 -10.61 -0.54 -14.42
N ALA A 385 -10.57 0.21 -13.30
CA ALA A 385 -9.37 0.29 -12.47
C ALA A 385 -9.04 -1.05 -11.79
N LEU A 386 -10.06 -1.80 -11.35
CA LEU A 386 -9.86 -3.12 -10.78
C LEU A 386 -9.29 -4.09 -11.83
N GLU A 387 -9.82 -4.06 -13.05
CA GLU A 387 -9.35 -4.91 -14.15
C GLU A 387 -7.87 -4.68 -14.47
N VAL A 388 -7.45 -3.41 -14.59
CA VAL A 388 -6.03 -3.07 -14.77
C VAL A 388 -5.18 -3.56 -13.60
N LEU A 389 -5.68 -3.43 -12.37
CA LEU A 389 -4.97 -3.90 -11.18
C LEU A 389 -4.82 -5.42 -11.16
N GLN A 390 -5.83 -6.19 -11.59
CA GLN A 390 -5.74 -7.64 -11.72
C GLN A 390 -4.66 -8.03 -12.73
N ILE A 391 -4.64 -7.37 -13.89
CA ILE A 391 -3.63 -7.60 -14.94
C ILE A 391 -2.23 -7.29 -14.40
N LEU A 392 -2.03 -6.11 -13.81
CA LEU A 392 -0.74 -5.71 -13.26
C LEU A 392 -0.28 -6.60 -12.09
N SER A 393 -1.21 -7.15 -11.32
CA SER A 393 -0.90 -8.10 -10.24
C SER A 393 -0.52 -9.48 -10.78
N PHE A 394 -1.06 -9.87 -11.95
CA PHE A 394 -0.67 -11.10 -12.62
C PHE A 394 0.71 -11.00 -13.28
N LEU A 395 1.02 -9.87 -13.90
CA LEU A 395 2.25 -9.68 -14.64
C LEU A 395 3.48 -9.52 -13.73
N PRO A 396 4.68 -9.92 -14.21
CA PRO A 396 5.93 -9.65 -13.49
C PRO A 396 6.21 -8.14 -13.43
N GLU A 397 6.96 -7.72 -12.42
CA GLU A 397 7.33 -6.32 -12.17
C GLU A 397 8.19 -5.78 -13.32
N CYS A 398 7.59 -5.16 -14.35
CA CYS A 398 8.27 -4.39 -15.42
C CYS A 398 7.31 -3.75 -16.46
N VAL A 399 6.01 -3.62 -16.15
CA VAL A 399 5.01 -3.19 -17.15
C VAL A 399 4.95 -1.66 -17.24
N THR A 400 4.87 -1.12 -18.45
CA THR A 400 4.66 0.32 -18.70
C THR A 400 3.23 0.57 -19.16
N SER A 401 2.78 1.83 -19.12
CA SER A 401 1.48 2.21 -19.69
C SER A 401 1.39 1.97 -21.21
N ALA A 402 2.53 1.96 -21.92
CA ALA A 402 2.59 1.59 -23.33
C ALA A 402 2.27 0.09 -23.52
N HIS A 403 2.92 -0.79 -22.75
CA HIS A 403 2.65 -2.23 -22.80
C HIS A 403 1.18 -2.56 -22.50
N LEU A 404 0.56 -1.88 -21.52
CA LEU A 404 -0.87 -2.07 -21.21
C LEU A 404 -1.79 -1.69 -22.38
N ARG A 405 -1.45 -0.66 -23.16
CA ARG A 405 -2.21 -0.28 -24.36
C ARG A 405 -2.04 -1.30 -25.47
N ASP A 406 -0.83 -1.81 -25.65
CA ASP A 406 -0.51 -2.78 -26.70
C ASP A 406 -1.12 -4.16 -26.46
N MET A 407 -1.47 -4.48 -25.21
CA MET A 407 -2.24 -5.69 -24.86
C MET A 407 -3.64 -5.70 -25.50
N ASN A 408 -4.13 -4.55 -25.98
CA ASN A 408 -5.35 -4.38 -26.77
C ASN A 408 -6.57 -5.09 -26.15
N ILE A 409 -6.70 -4.98 -24.83
CA ILE A 409 -7.86 -5.52 -24.12
C ILE A 409 -9.03 -4.58 -24.42
N GLU A 410 -10.00 -5.10 -25.15
CA GLU A 410 -11.18 -4.37 -25.60
C GLU A 410 -11.86 -3.70 -24.39
N TYR A 411 -12.36 -2.46 -24.54
CA TYR A 411 -13.09 -1.69 -23.50
C TYR A 411 -12.26 -1.13 -22.31
N LEU A 412 -10.95 -1.42 -22.22
CA LEU A 412 -10.09 -0.94 -21.14
C LEU A 412 -9.51 0.45 -21.41
N HIS A 413 -10.03 1.46 -20.73
CA HIS A 413 -9.49 2.82 -20.77
C HIS A 413 -8.26 2.97 -19.84
N VAL A 414 -7.13 2.40 -20.28
CA VAL A 414 -5.87 2.29 -19.52
C VAL A 414 -5.44 3.60 -18.84
N PRO A 415 -5.44 4.78 -19.51
CA PRO A 415 -4.98 6.02 -18.87
C PRO A 415 -5.80 6.42 -17.64
N THR A 416 -7.13 6.28 -17.71
CA THR A 416 -8.03 6.64 -16.61
C THR A 416 -7.88 5.67 -15.45
N ALA A 417 -7.84 4.37 -15.75
CA ALA A 417 -7.64 3.32 -14.76
C ALA A 417 -6.29 3.46 -14.04
N VAL A 418 -5.20 3.65 -14.79
CA VAL A 418 -3.86 3.89 -14.21
C VAL A 418 -3.85 5.16 -13.36
N SER A 419 -4.46 6.25 -13.82
CA SER A 419 -4.58 7.48 -13.05
C SER A 419 -5.34 7.27 -11.74
N ALA A 420 -6.48 6.57 -11.77
CA ALA A 420 -7.24 6.23 -10.56
C ALA A 420 -6.41 5.40 -9.58
N LEU A 421 -5.70 4.37 -10.05
CA LEU A 421 -4.85 3.51 -9.22
C LEU A 421 -3.67 4.27 -8.59
N LEU A 422 -3.03 5.18 -9.33
CA LEU A 422 -1.99 6.07 -8.82
C LEU A 422 -2.54 7.05 -7.77
N LYS A 423 -3.75 7.60 -7.99
CA LYS A 423 -4.44 8.49 -7.05
C LYS A 423 -4.72 7.83 -5.71
N VAL A 424 -5.08 6.54 -5.71
CA VAL A 424 -5.31 5.78 -4.47
C VAL A 424 -4.08 5.04 -3.94
N THR A 425 -2.92 5.19 -4.59
CA THR A 425 -1.63 4.58 -4.20
C THR A 425 -1.62 3.05 -4.17
N LEU A 426 -2.51 2.40 -4.95
CA LEU A 426 -2.42 0.96 -5.20
C LEU A 426 -1.38 0.64 -6.28
N LEU A 427 -1.02 1.65 -7.08
CA LEU A 427 0.01 1.59 -8.10
C LEU A 427 1.08 2.64 -7.84
N HIS A 428 2.32 2.31 -8.14
CA HIS A 428 3.48 3.20 -8.04
C HIS A 428 4.12 3.35 -9.41
N CYS A 429 4.58 4.56 -9.71
CA CYS A 429 5.33 4.85 -10.92
C CYS A 429 6.80 5.07 -10.55
N GLU A 430 7.68 4.24 -11.07
CA GLU A 430 9.12 4.41 -10.92
C GLU A 430 9.67 5.40 -11.95
N GLY A 431 10.88 5.93 -11.72
CA GLY A 431 11.47 6.99 -12.55
C GLY A 431 11.58 6.67 -14.06
N SER A 432 11.54 5.38 -14.45
CA SER A 432 11.52 4.94 -15.84
C SER A 432 10.11 4.83 -16.46
N GLY A 433 9.06 5.31 -15.78
CA GLY A 433 7.67 5.16 -16.22
C GLY A 433 7.10 3.74 -16.03
N ARG A 434 7.76 2.92 -15.19
CA ARG A 434 7.34 1.55 -14.88
C ARG A 434 6.28 1.57 -13.79
N LEU A 435 5.26 0.74 -13.99
CA LEU A 435 4.13 0.58 -13.10
C LEU A 435 4.39 -0.61 -12.17
N ARG A 436 4.40 -0.35 -10.86
CA ARG A 436 4.69 -1.34 -9.83
C ARG A 436 3.55 -1.44 -8.83
N VAL A 437 3.07 -2.66 -8.60
CA VAL A 437 2.11 -3.01 -7.54
C VAL A 437 2.92 -3.66 -6.42
N LEU A 438 2.76 -3.18 -5.18
CA LEU A 438 3.49 -3.77 -4.05
C LEU A 438 3.01 -5.20 -3.78
N SER A 439 3.92 -6.07 -3.36
CA SER A 439 3.73 -7.50 -3.13
C SER A 439 2.49 -7.81 -2.28
N PRO A 440 2.26 -7.18 -1.11
CA PRO A 440 1.03 -7.47 -0.35
C PRO A 440 -0.26 -7.14 -1.11
N ILE A 441 -0.28 -6.04 -1.87
CA ILE A 441 -1.43 -5.69 -2.72
C ILE A 441 -1.59 -6.73 -3.83
N ARG A 442 -0.49 -7.08 -4.50
CA ARG A 442 -0.45 -8.08 -5.57
C ARG A 442 -1.00 -9.43 -5.09
N GLN A 443 -0.52 -9.93 -3.96
CA GLN A 443 -0.96 -11.22 -3.40
C GLN A 443 -2.43 -11.19 -3.00
N TYR A 444 -2.90 -10.09 -2.40
CA TYR A 444 -4.31 -9.92 -2.07
C TYR A 444 -5.21 -9.96 -3.32
N ILE A 445 -4.82 -9.26 -4.38
CA ILE A 445 -5.58 -9.21 -5.63
C ILE A 445 -5.59 -10.58 -6.32
N LEU A 446 -4.44 -11.26 -6.40
CA LEU A 446 -4.35 -12.60 -7.00
C LEU A 446 -5.25 -13.62 -6.29
N ARG A 447 -5.39 -13.51 -4.96
CA ARG A 447 -6.23 -14.42 -4.17
C ARG A 447 -7.72 -14.07 -4.24
N ASN A 448 -8.08 -12.81 -4.07
CA ASN A 448 -9.48 -12.40 -3.87
C ASN A 448 -10.16 -11.87 -5.14
N HIS A 449 -9.39 -11.50 -6.15
CA HIS A 449 -9.87 -10.91 -7.40
C HIS A 449 -9.08 -11.52 -8.59
N PRO A 450 -9.16 -12.84 -8.83
CA PRO A 450 -8.42 -13.48 -9.92
C PRO A 450 -8.83 -12.94 -11.30
N LEU A 451 -7.93 -13.08 -12.28
CA LEU A 451 -8.21 -12.69 -13.66
C LEU A 451 -9.33 -13.53 -14.26
N GLU A 452 -10.21 -12.87 -15.01
CA GLU A 452 -11.27 -13.53 -15.77
C GLU A 452 -10.75 -14.00 -17.15
N VAL A 453 -11.40 -15.02 -17.72
CA VAL A 453 -11.06 -15.59 -19.03
C VAL A 453 -11.03 -14.51 -20.13
N LYS A 454 -11.95 -13.54 -20.07
CA LYS A 454 -12.03 -12.41 -21.00
C LYS A 454 -10.77 -11.53 -21.04
N GLN A 455 -10.03 -11.46 -19.92
CA GLN A 455 -8.77 -10.72 -19.81
C GLN A 455 -7.56 -11.58 -20.19
N LEU A 456 -7.62 -12.89 -19.91
CA LEU A 456 -6.53 -13.82 -20.18
C LEU A 456 -6.25 -14.02 -21.67
N ILE A 457 -7.29 -14.11 -22.51
CA ILE A 457 -7.13 -14.38 -23.95
C ILE A 457 -6.32 -13.25 -24.65
N PRO A 458 -6.67 -11.96 -24.52
CA PRO A 458 -5.88 -10.87 -25.09
C PRO A 458 -4.44 -10.83 -24.56
N LEU A 459 -4.24 -11.09 -23.26
CA LEU A 459 -2.89 -11.14 -22.67
C LEU A 459 -2.04 -12.25 -23.28
N GLN A 460 -2.60 -13.45 -23.46
CA GLN A 460 -1.91 -14.56 -24.13
C GLN A 460 -1.54 -14.18 -25.56
N GLN A 461 -2.47 -13.60 -26.32
CA GLN A 461 -2.23 -13.16 -27.70
C GLN A 461 -1.14 -12.08 -27.78
N TYR A 462 -1.16 -11.10 -26.88
CA TYR A 462 -0.12 -10.08 -26.77
C TYR A 462 1.24 -10.71 -26.55
N PHE A 463 1.36 -11.63 -25.59
CA PHE A 463 2.64 -12.28 -25.30
C PHE A 463 3.12 -13.22 -26.41
N ILE A 464 2.21 -13.86 -27.15
CA ILE A 464 2.53 -14.66 -28.33
C ILE A 464 2.97 -13.77 -29.49
N LYS A 465 2.39 -12.57 -29.65
CA LYS A 465 2.82 -11.59 -30.66
C LYS A 465 4.17 -10.99 -30.29
N PHE A 466 4.37 -10.69 -29.01
CA PHE A 466 5.63 -10.18 -28.48
C PHE A 466 6.78 -11.15 -28.77
N THR A 467 6.58 -12.47 -28.62
CA THR A 467 7.59 -13.47 -28.97
C THR A 467 7.81 -13.65 -30.48
N LYS A 468 6.91 -13.12 -31.33
CA LYS A 468 7.00 -13.21 -32.80
C LYS A 468 7.54 -11.94 -33.48
N GLN A 469 7.82 -10.86 -32.76
CA GLN A 469 8.25 -9.59 -33.35
C GLN A 469 9.63 -9.70 -34.06
N PRO A 470 9.82 -8.98 -35.19
CA PRO A 470 11.03 -9.07 -36.00
C PRO A 470 12.27 -8.48 -35.32
N GLU A 471 12.11 -7.64 -34.30
CA GLU A 471 13.23 -7.19 -33.47
C GLU A 471 13.84 -8.33 -32.65
N LEU A 472 13.06 -9.34 -32.25
CA LEU A 472 13.59 -10.60 -31.71
C LEU A 472 14.12 -11.52 -32.82
N ARG A 473 13.54 -11.48 -34.05
CA ARG A 473 14.05 -12.25 -35.20
C ARG A 473 15.36 -11.74 -35.81
N ARG A 474 15.68 -10.43 -35.71
CA ARG A 474 16.94 -9.80 -36.21
C ARG A 474 18.17 -10.10 -35.34
N LEU A 475 18.01 -11.08 -34.49
CA LEU A 475 18.55 -11.12 -33.17
C LEU A 475 18.67 -12.62 -32.86
N THR A 476 17.72 -13.44 -33.32
CA THR A 476 17.86 -14.89 -33.62
C THR A 476 18.28 -15.22 -35.07
N ASN A 477 18.65 -14.23 -35.90
CA ASN A 477 19.27 -14.40 -37.22
C ASN A 477 20.57 -13.59 -37.21
#